data_AF-A0A7X0U8S4-F1
#
_entry.id   AF-A0A7X0U8S4-F1
#
_cell.length_a   1.000
_cell.length_b   1.000
_cell.length_c   1.000
_cell.angle_alpha   90.00
_cell.angle_beta   90.00
_cell.angle_gamma   90.00
#
_symmetry.space_group_name_H-M   'P 1'
#
loop_
_entity.id
_entity.type
_entity.pdbx_description
1 polymer ?
#
loop_
_entity_poly.entity_id
_entity_poly.type
_entity_poly.pdbx_seq_one_letter_code
_entity_poly.pdbx_strand_id
1 'polypeptide(L)'
;MTASYACSSSAAAAAPAAAPITGQTLSRDDVLALLERGPGPLHFEQCDFEGADLSRLELRGAQFTDCTLAGASFEKSTLVDSRWLGCRAGLANFQLAELTDARWYRCDLG
;
A
#
# COMPACT_ATOMS: atom_id res chain seq x y z
N MET A 1 30.13 34.73 -8.03
CA MET A 1 29.51 33.73 -7.13
C MET A 1 28.02 33.93 -7.16
N THR A 2 27.32 33.20 -8.03
CA THR A 2 25.86 33.14 -8.05
C THR A 2 25.46 31.75 -7.61
N ALA A 3 24.88 31.66 -6.42
CA ALA A 3 24.17 30.48 -5.96
C ALA A 3 22.82 30.44 -6.68
N SER A 4 22.46 29.31 -7.28
CA SER A 4 21.09 29.01 -7.70
C SER A 4 20.79 27.52 -7.55
N TYR A 5 19.67 27.29 -6.88
CA TYR A 5 19.07 26.05 -6.44
C TYR A 5 18.44 25.27 -7.61
N ALA A 6 18.47 23.94 -7.53
CA ALA A 6 17.31 23.13 -7.90
C ALA A 6 17.41 21.75 -7.25
N CYS A 7 16.56 21.53 -6.25
CA CYS A 7 16.25 20.23 -5.68
C CYS A 7 15.65 19.34 -6.79
N SER A 8 16.36 18.31 -7.23
CA SER A 8 15.79 17.26 -8.08
C SER A 8 15.00 16.27 -7.23
N SER A 9 13.95 16.74 -6.56
CA SER A 9 12.86 15.87 -6.12
C SER A 9 11.82 15.89 -7.22
N SER A 10 12.04 15.08 -8.26
CA SER A 10 10.94 14.71 -9.13
C SER A 10 10.12 13.69 -8.35
N ALA A 11 9.15 14.21 -7.58
CA ALA A 11 8.04 13.42 -7.11
C ALA A 11 7.45 12.74 -8.35
N ALA A 12 7.60 11.41 -8.43
CA ALA A 12 6.90 10.59 -9.40
C ALA A 12 5.41 10.85 -9.19
N ALA A 13 4.87 11.75 -10.00
CA ALA A 13 3.46 11.99 -10.14
C ALA A 13 2.89 10.65 -10.57
N ALA A 14 2.26 9.96 -9.61
CA ALA A 14 1.58 8.71 -9.84
C ALA A 14 0.62 8.92 -11.01
N ALA A 15 0.76 8.11 -12.05
CA ALA A 15 -0.19 8.06 -13.15
C ALA A 15 -1.62 7.97 -12.60
N PRO A 16 -2.65 8.49 -13.30
CA PRO A 16 -4.02 8.44 -12.82
C PRO A 16 -4.43 6.97 -12.71
N ALA A 17 -4.38 6.46 -11.49
CA ALA A 17 -4.72 5.08 -11.20
C ALA A 17 -6.22 4.87 -11.40
N ALA A 18 -6.58 3.62 -11.67
CA ALA A 18 -7.97 3.19 -11.61
C ALA A 18 -8.65 3.70 -10.33
N ALA A 19 -9.95 3.97 -10.41
CA ALA A 19 -10.73 4.48 -9.28
C ALA A 19 -10.49 3.62 -8.03
N PRO A 20 -10.33 4.25 -6.85
CA PRO A 20 -10.05 3.52 -5.63
C PRO A 20 -11.16 2.53 -5.28
N ILE A 21 -10.75 1.41 -4.68
CA ILE A 21 -11.65 0.50 -4.00
C ILE A 21 -11.93 1.13 -2.63
N THR A 22 -13.18 1.51 -2.37
CA THR A 22 -13.53 2.30 -1.18
C THR A 22 -14.49 1.56 -0.26
N GLY A 23 -14.21 1.56 1.05
CA GLY A 23 -15.16 1.19 2.10
C GLY A 23 -15.54 -0.29 2.19
N GLN A 24 -14.75 -1.18 1.60
CA GLN A 24 -15.03 -2.62 1.54
C GLN A 24 -14.21 -3.37 2.59
N THR A 25 -14.80 -4.43 3.15
CA THR A 25 -14.03 -5.49 3.82
C THR A 25 -13.53 -6.45 2.75
N LEU A 26 -12.21 -6.64 2.68
CA LEU A 26 -11.56 -7.35 1.58
C LEU A 26 -10.78 -8.55 2.12
N SER A 27 -11.11 -9.72 1.60
CA SER A 27 -10.37 -10.96 1.83
C SER A 27 -9.20 -11.12 0.85
N ARG A 28 -8.40 -12.16 1.06
CA ARG A 28 -7.34 -12.56 0.12
C ARG A 28 -7.88 -12.77 -1.29
N ASP A 29 -9.01 -13.48 -1.41
CA ASP A 29 -9.57 -13.84 -2.70
C ASP A 29 -10.07 -12.61 -3.46
N ASP A 30 -10.61 -11.61 -2.73
CA ASP A 30 -11.00 -10.33 -3.32
C ASP A 30 -9.80 -9.60 -3.90
N VAL A 31 -8.68 -9.55 -3.16
CA VAL A 31 -7.45 -8.90 -3.63
C VAL A 31 -6.86 -9.63 -4.83
N LEU A 32 -6.87 -10.97 -4.83
CA LEU A 32 -6.44 -11.77 -5.99
C LEU A 32 -7.29 -11.47 -7.23
N ALA A 33 -8.61 -11.45 -7.08
CA ALA A 33 -9.51 -11.10 -8.16
C ALA A 33 -9.25 -9.67 -8.68
N LEU A 34 -8.91 -8.72 -7.80
CA LEU A 34 -8.54 -7.36 -8.21
C LEU A 34 -7.23 -7.32 -9.01
N LEU A 35 -6.22 -8.10 -8.63
CA LEU A 35 -4.95 -8.21 -9.36
C LEU A 35 -5.14 -8.82 -10.76
N GLU A 36 -6.10 -9.74 -10.90
CA GLU A 36 -6.43 -10.37 -12.19
C GLU A 36 -7.18 -9.42 -13.15
N ARG A 37 -7.81 -8.35 -12.65
CA ARG A 37 -8.57 -7.40 -13.49
C ARG A 37 -7.70 -6.61 -14.46
N GLY A 38 -6.43 -6.42 -14.14
CA GLY A 38 -5.53 -5.72 -15.04
C GLY A 38 -4.24 -5.27 -14.40
N PRO A 39 -3.28 -4.83 -15.24
CA PRO A 39 -2.00 -4.34 -14.76
C PRO A 39 -2.16 -2.97 -14.10
N GLY A 40 -1.48 -2.78 -12.98
CA GLY A 40 -1.39 -1.49 -12.30
C GLY A 40 -1.47 -1.62 -10.78
N PRO A 41 -1.04 -0.58 -10.05
CA PRO A 41 -1.15 -0.56 -8.61
C PRO A 41 -2.62 -0.50 -8.16
N LEU A 42 -2.95 -1.26 -7.12
CA LEU A 42 -4.26 -1.21 -6.47
C LEU A 42 -4.32 -0.05 -5.46
N HIS A 43 -5.46 0.63 -5.43
CA HIS A 43 -5.71 1.77 -4.56
C HIS A 43 -6.88 1.45 -3.64
N PHE A 44 -6.64 1.40 -2.34
CA PHE A 44 -7.61 1.10 -1.31
C PHE A 44 -7.83 2.32 -0.43
N GLU A 45 -9.10 2.70 -0.24
CA GLU A 45 -9.49 3.82 0.61
C GLU A 45 -10.51 3.32 1.64
N GLN A 46 -10.27 3.59 2.92
CA GLN A 46 -11.21 3.26 3.99
C GLN A 46 -11.63 1.78 4.00
N CYS A 47 -10.78 0.89 3.48
CA CYS A 47 -11.04 -0.54 3.42
C CYS A 47 -10.63 -1.23 4.71
N ASP A 48 -11.24 -2.38 4.96
CA ASP A 48 -10.96 -3.23 6.11
C ASP A 48 -10.30 -4.55 5.67
N PHE A 49 -9.11 -4.78 6.21
CA PHE A 49 -8.27 -5.95 6.03
C PHE A 49 -7.89 -6.56 7.39
N GLU A 50 -8.63 -6.28 8.47
CA GLU A 50 -8.32 -6.80 9.79
C GLU A 50 -8.17 -8.33 9.77
N GLY A 51 -6.99 -8.82 10.18
CA GLY A 51 -6.63 -10.23 10.17
C GLY A 51 -6.49 -10.89 8.79
N ALA A 52 -6.57 -10.13 7.69
CA ALA A 52 -6.52 -10.69 6.34
C ALA A 52 -5.13 -11.28 6.01
N ASP A 53 -5.11 -12.41 5.31
CA ASP A 53 -3.87 -13.02 4.79
C ASP A 53 -3.55 -12.52 3.38
N LEU A 54 -2.69 -11.51 3.30
CA LEU A 54 -2.15 -10.92 2.08
C LEU A 54 -0.69 -11.37 1.84
N SER A 55 -0.28 -12.49 2.46
CA SER A 55 1.07 -13.03 2.31
C SER A 55 1.38 -13.40 0.86
N ARG A 56 2.63 -13.17 0.46
CA ARG A 56 3.16 -13.51 -0.88
C ARG A 56 2.44 -12.85 -2.07
N LEU A 57 1.64 -11.82 -1.83
CA LEU A 57 0.98 -11.07 -2.90
C LEU A 57 1.93 -10.04 -3.53
N GLU A 58 1.75 -9.82 -4.83
CA GLU A 58 2.45 -8.78 -5.61
C GLU A 58 1.64 -7.49 -5.57
N LEU A 59 2.01 -6.57 -4.67
CA LEU A 59 1.31 -5.32 -4.36
C LEU A 59 2.20 -4.10 -4.61
N ARG A 60 3.08 -4.18 -5.62
CA ARG A 60 3.98 -3.08 -6.01
C ARG A 60 3.19 -1.80 -6.32
N GLY A 61 3.59 -0.70 -5.70
CA GLY A 61 2.98 0.60 -5.85
C GLY A 61 1.58 0.72 -5.23
N ALA A 62 1.09 -0.30 -4.51
CA ALA A 62 -0.23 -0.27 -3.90
C ALA A 62 -0.36 0.91 -2.93
N GLN A 63 -1.55 1.52 -2.90
CA GLN A 63 -1.85 2.65 -2.04
C GLN A 63 -2.96 2.26 -1.06
N PHE A 64 -2.69 2.48 0.23
CA PHE A 64 -3.63 2.25 1.31
C PHE A 64 -3.86 3.58 2.03
N THR A 65 -5.09 4.09 1.98
CA THR A 65 -5.48 5.34 2.63
C THR A 65 -6.59 5.06 3.64
N ASP A 66 -6.38 5.46 4.89
CA ASP A 66 -7.32 5.32 6.00
C ASP A 66 -7.86 3.88 6.17
N CYS A 67 -7.05 2.88 5.82
CA CYS A 67 -7.43 1.46 5.91
C CYS A 67 -7.17 0.88 7.30
N THR A 68 -7.96 -0.14 7.66
CA THR A 68 -7.74 -0.98 8.84
C THR A 68 -7.02 -2.25 8.43
N LEU A 69 -5.86 -2.51 9.02
CA LEU A 69 -4.92 -3.58 8.66
C LEU A 69 -4.46 -4.32 9.93
N ALA A 70 -5.16 -4.16 11.05
CA ALA A 70 -4.75 -4.72 12.32
C ALA A 70 -4.63 -6.25 12.20
N GLY A 71 -3.48 -6.81 12.59
CA GLY A 71 -3.21 -8.24 12.48
C GLY A 71 -3.15 -8.80 11.05
N ALA A 72 -3.23 -7.98 10.00
CA ALA A 72 -3.12 -8.44 8.62
C ALA A 72 -1.73 -9.01 8.35
N SER A 73 -1.64 -10.08 7.56
CA SER A 73 -0.36 -10.67 7.16
C SER A 73 0.04 -10.19 5.77
N PHE A 74 1.18 -9.53 5.69
CA PHE A 74 1.91 -9.19 4.46
C PHE A 74 3.19 -10.04 4.33
N GLU A 75 3.28 -11.18 5.01
CA GLU A 75 4.48 -12.01 5.04
C GLU A 75 4.95 -12.35 3.61
N LYS A 76 6.23 -12.10 3.29
CA LYS A 76 6.83 -12.39 1.96
C LYS A 76 6.12 -11.72 0.78
N SER A 77 5.33 -10.67 0.99
CA SER A 77 4.70 -9.91 -0.09
C SER A 77 5.66 -8.90 -0.73
N THR A 78 5.36 -8.48 -1.95
CA THR A 78 6.11 -7.42 -2.66
C THR A 78 5.33 -6.12 -2.54
N LEU A 79 5.86 -5.16 -1.79
CA LEU A 79 5.25 -3.87 -1.46
C LEU A 79 6.16 -2.69 -1.84
N VAL A 80 7.02 -2.90 -2.83
CA VAL A 80 7.92 -1.86 -3.35
C VAL A 80 7.13 -0.67 -3.86
N ASP A 81 7.60 0.55 -3.58
CA ASP A 81 6.94 1.82 -3.92
C ASP A 81 5.53 2.01 -3.30
N SER A 82 5.12 1.16 -2.35
CA SER A 82 3.79 1.27 -1.73
C SER A 82 3.64 2.54 -0.88
N ARG A 83 2.41 3.02 -0.75
CA ARG A 83 2.07 4.20 0.05
C ARG A 83 0.99 3.87 1.06
N TRP A 84 1.24 4.26 2.30
CA TRP A 84 0.35 4.02 3.43
C TRP A 84 0.07 5.35 4.11
N LEU A 85 -1.20 5.75 4.16
CA LEU A 85 -1.65 7.04 4.67
C LEU A 85 -2.74 6.81 5.71
N GLY A 86 -2.56 7.28 6.94
CA GLY A 86 -3.61 7.25 7.97
C GLY A 86 -4.06 5.84 8.41
N CYS A 87 -3.30 4.80 8.08
CA CYS A 87 -3.72 3.43 8.31
C CYS A 87 -3.52 2.97 9.75
N ARG A 88 -4.40 2.08 10.23
CA ARG A 88 -4.25 1.36 11.50
C ARG A 88 -3.73 -0.05 11.23
N ALA A 89 -2.45 -0.30 11.46
CA ALA A 89 -1.78 -1.56 11.12
C ALA A 89 -1.10 -2.22 12.34
N GLY A 90 -1.67 -2.02 13.54
CA GLY A 90 -1.21 -2.68 14.75
C GLY A 90 -1.16 -4.20 14.60
N LEU A 91 -0.04 -4.81 14.99
CA LEU A 91 0.21 -6.26 14.86
C LEU A 91 0.24 -6.79 13.41
N ALA A 92 0.24 -5.93 12.40
CA ALA A 92 0.38 -6.37 11.01
C ALA A 92 1.76 -7.02 10.81
N ASN A 93 1.78 -8.15 10.10
CA ASN A 93 2.99 -8.92 9.89
C ASN A 93 3.62 -8.58 8.54
N PHE A 94 4.75 -7.86 8.56
CA PHE A 94 5.55 -7.57 7.36
C PHE A 94 6.83 -8.42 7.25
N GLN A 95 6.91 -9.55 7.97
CA GLN A 95 8.10 -10.40 7.92
C GLN A 95 8.43 -10.82 6.49
N LEU A 96 9.68 -10.60 6.10
CA LEU A 96 10.21 -10.95 4.77
C LEU A 96 9.50 -10.24 3.60
N ALA A 97 8.67 -9.23 3.85
CA ALA A 97 8.09 -8.41 2.79
C ALA A 97 9.15 -7.52 2.14
N GLU A 98 9.06 -7.32 0.83
CA GLU A 98 9.89 -6.35 0.12
C GLU A 98 9.26 -4.96 0.22
N LEU A 99 9.90 -4.04 0.94
CA LEU A 99 9.38 -2.70 1.27
C LEU A 99 10.27 -1.57 0.74
N THR A 100 11.10 -1.85 -0.27
CA THR A 100 11.95 -0.84 -0.92
C THR A 100 11.09 0.35 -1.35
N ASP A 101 11.49 1.57 -0.98
CA ASP A 101 10.77 2.82 -1.28
C ASP A 101 9.32 2.91 -0.78
N ALA A 102 8.88 1.98 0.09
CA ALA A 102 7.59 2.08 0.74
C ALA A 102 7.56 3.30 1.69
N ARG A 103 6.41 3.97 1.75
CA ARG A 103 6.23 5.20 2.54
C ARG A 103 5.03 5.09 3.44
N TRP A 104 5.23 5.39 4.72
CA TRP A 104 4.17 5.46 5.73
C TRP A 104 4.03 6.88 6.22
N TYR A 105 2.81 7.39 6.25
CA TYR A 105 2.49 8.70 6.77
C TYR A 105 1.30 8.61 7.71
N ARG A 106 1.49 9.05 8.95
CA ARG A 106 0.46 9.02 10.01
C ARG A 106 -0.19 7.65 10.20
N CYS A 107 0.59 6.58 10.03
CA CYS A 107 0.13 5.22 10.31
C CYS A 107 0.46 4.83 11.74
N ASP A 108 -0.41 4.03 12.35
CA ASP A 108 -0.18 3.40 13.64
C ASP A 108 0.24 1.94 13.42
N LEU A 109 1.42 1.56 13.89
CA LEU A 109 2.01 0.23 13.69
C LEU A 109 1.98 -0.66 14.94
N GLY A 110 1.63 -0.11 16.11
CA GLY A 110 1.66 -0.83 17.39
C GLY A 110 3.05 -1.12 17.95
#